data_AF-A0AAU9J9Y6-F1
#
_entry.id   AF-A0AAU9J9Y6-F1
#
_cell.length_a   1.000
_cell.length_b   1.000
_cell.length_c   1.000
_cell.angle_alpha   90.00
_cell.angle_beta   90.00
_cell.angle_gamma   90.00
#
_symmetry.space_group_name_H-M   'P 1'
#
loop_
_entity.id
_entity.type
_entity.pdbx_description
1 polymer ?
#
loop_
_entity_poly.entity_id
_entity_poly.type
_entity_poly.pdbx_seq_one_letter_code
_entity_poly.pdbx_strand_id
1 'polypeptide(L)'
;MVNFQGILKKIWTEPYCNLIHSRYPLAMAFFRVLAFLYIFVFLIIGFTTNPAIYFLFLTDWGVLLTTTYFLISLLSYKYFSIHSWAHLYLELVFPIESTIFIVYWTYVYPLREIKVPLIYNLTVHAACPIFMLIEVYLNKVYFIRKHWIFAIVFVSAYSLLINMPWTLTHERPLYPLITYKNIWTYLVMVYEFIVLWSSFELLRWLKQKPKEKQPIYQSMSLLQRTMEI
;
A
#
# COMPACT_ATOMS: atom_id res chain seq x y z
N MET A 1 11.78 -23.05 -21.81
CA MET A 1 12.04 -21.63 -21.47
C MET A 1 10.73 -20.98 -21.04
N VAL A 2 10.69 -20.33 -19.88
CA VAL A 2 9.49 -19.60 -19.43
C VAL A 2 9.37 -18.31 -20.25
N ASN A 3 8.24 -18.10 -20.92
CA ASN A 3 7.99 -16.87 -21.67
C ASN A 3 7.65 -15.72 -20.70
N PHE A 4 8.69 -15.07 -20.17
CA PHE A 4 8.56 -13.94 -19.24
C PHE A 4 7.76 -12.77 -19.82
N GLN A 5 7.90 -12.49 -21.11
CA GLN A 5 7.14 -11.42 -21.78
C GLN A 5 5.63 -11.71 -21.76
N GLY A 6 5.24 -12.96 -21.99
CA GLY A 6 3.84 -13.38 -21.93
C GLY A 6 3.25 -13.30 -20.52
N ILE A 7 4.03 -13.63 -19.49
CA ILE A 7 3.62 -13.52 -18.08
C ILE A 7 3.48 -12.05 -17.69
N LEU A 8 4.47 -11.21 -18.01
CA LEU A 8 4.41 -9.78 -17.75
C LEU A 8 3.21 -9.17 -18.45
N LYS A 9 2.94 -9.48 -19.72
CA LYS A 9 1.76 -8.97 -20.43
C LYS A 9 0.44 -9.43 -19.79
N LYS A 10 0.39 -10.63 -19.21
CA LYS A 10 -0.80 -11.11 -18.46
C LYS A 10 -0.97 -10.41 -17.11
N ILE A 11 0.11 -10.02 -16.44
CA ILE A 11 0.08 -9.23 -15.21
C ILE A 11 -0.29 -7.77 -15.55
N TRP A 12 0.34 -7.21 -16.56
CA TRP A 12 0.08 -5.89 -17.11
C TRP A 12 -1.02 -5.92 -18.18
N THR A 13 -2.24 -6.32 -17.78
CA THR A 13 -3.41 -5.91 -18.57
C THR A 13 -3.48 -4.40 -18.44
N GLU A 14 -3.31 -3.66 -19.55
CA GLU A 14 -3.14 -2.21 -19.55
C GLU A 14 -4.01 -1.55 -18.48
N PRO A 15 -3.42 -0.74 -17.59
CA PRO A 15 -4.18 -0.04 -16.57
C PRO A 15 -5.13 0.93 -17.28
N TYR A 16 -6.36 0.50 -17.53
CA TYR A 16 -7.39 1.27 -18.25
C TYR A 16 -7.73 2.61 -17.57
N CYS A 17 -7.22 2.85 -16.36
CA CYS A 17 -7.28 4.12 -15.66
C CYS A 17 -5.87 4.58 -15.27
N ASN A 18 -5.36 5.60 -15.97
CA ASN A 18 -4.18 6.34 -15.52
C ASN A 18 -4.49 6.97 -14.16
N LEU A 19 -3.53 6.91 -13.22
CA LEU A 19 -3.58 7.62 -11.93
C LEU A 19 -3.77 9.14 -12.05
N ILE A 20 -3.61 9.69 -13.26
CA ILE A 20 -3.83 11.08 -13.61
C ILE A 20 -5.32 11.36 -13.84
N HIS A 21 -6.11 10.37 -14.24
CA HIS A 21 -7.55 10.51 -14.46
C HIS A 21 -8.31 10.45 -13.13
N SER A 22 -8.24 11.54 -12.38
CA SER A 22 -9.03 11.74 -11.17
C SER A 22 -10.28 12.56 -11.44
N ARG A 23 -11.19 12.67 -10.46
CA ARG A 23 -12.30 13.63 -10.54
C ARG A 23 -11.81 15.09 -10.52
N TYR A 24 -10.67 15.32 -9.87
CA TYR A 24 -10.10 16.65 -9.62
C TYR A 24 -8.56 16.59 -9.77
N PRO A 25 -8.00 16.70 -10.98
CA PRO A 25 -6.58 16.40 -11.24
C PRO A 25 -5.61 17.29 -10.47
N LEU A 26 -5.91 18.60 -10.36
CA LEU A 26 -5.10 19.56 -9.62
C LEU A 26 -5.14 19.29 -8.11
N ALA A 27 -6.33 19.10 -7.54
CA ALA A 27 -6.49 18.79 -6.12
C ALA A 27 -5.78 17.49 -5.75
N MET A 28 -5.81 16.49 -6.63
CA MET A 28 -5.09 15.24 -6.43
C MET A 28 -3.57 15.42 -6.48
N ALA A 29 -3.05 16.18 -7.44
CA ALA A 29 -1.61 16.46 -7.52
C ALA A 29 -1.13 17.19 -6.26
N PHE A 30 -1.88 18.21 -5.82
CA PHE A 30 -1.60 18.94 -4.60
C PHE A 30 -1.64 18.05 -3.36
N PHE A 31 -2.68 17.21 -3.24
CA PHE A 31 -2.81 16.23 -2.16
C PHE A 31 -1.61 15.27 -2.10
N ARG A 32 -1.19 14.72 -3.24
CA ARG A 32 -0.03 13.82 -3.31
C ARG A 32 1.27 14.49 -2.89
N VAL A 33 1.48 15.76 -3.25
CA VAL A 33 2.63 16.55 -2.78
C VAL A 33 2.59 16.71 -1.26
N LEU A 34 1.44 17.12 -0.70
CA LEU A 34 1.31 17.30 0.74
C LEU A 34 1.49 15.99 1.51
N ALA A 35 0.87 14.91 1.05
CA ALA A 35 0.99 13.59 1.67
C ALA A 35 2.44 13.07 1.58
N PHE A 36 3.10 13.23 0.42
CA PHE A 36 4.52 12.89 0.27
C PHE A 36 5.38 13.65 1.27
N LEU A 37 5.28 14.98 1.31
CA LEU A 37 6.11 15.81 2.19
C LEU A 37 5.87 15.47 3.66
N TYR A 38 4.60 15.31 4.08
CA TYR A 38 4.25 14.94 5.44
C TYR A 38 4.91 13.62 5.85
N ILE A 39 4.64 12.54 5.11
CA ILE A 39 5.13 11.20 5.48
C ILE A 39 6.65 11.13 5.33
N PHE A 40 7.23 11.80 4.34
CA PHE A 40 8.68 11.88 4.15
C PHE A 40 9.37 12.54 5.34
N VAL A 41 8.81 13.62 5.91
CA VAL A 41 9.36 14.23 7.12
C VAL A 41 9.33 13.25 8.30
N PHE A 42 8.23 12.52 8.49
CA PHE A 42 8.16 11.49 9.54
C PHE A 42 9.16 10.35 9.32
N LEU A 43 9.32 9.89 8.07
CA LEU A 43 10.32 8.92 7.66
C LEU A 43 11.73 9.41 8.03
N ILE A 44 12.11 10.63 7.66
CA ILE A 44 13.44 11.18 7.93
C ILE A 44 13.68 11.35 9.43
N ILE A 45 12.72 11.91 10.17
CA ILE A 45 12.86 12.10 11.63
C ILE A 45 12.99 10.74 12.33
N GLY A 46 12.12 9.79 12.00
CA GLY A 46 12.15 8.47 12.62
C GLY A 46 13.42 7.71 12.25
N PHE A 47 13.81 7.70 10.97
CA PHE A 47 14.97 6.97 10.50
C PHE A 47 16.28 7.52 11.07
N THR A 48 16.41 8.85 11.20
CA THR A 48 17.59 9.47 11.81
C THR A 48 17.65 9.27 13.32
N THR A 49 16.50 9.17 14.00
CA THR A 49 16.42 8.95 15.45
C THR A 49 16.67 7.49 15.83
N ASN A 50 16.11 6.55 15.07
CA ASN A 50 16.26 5.12 15.32
C ASN A 50 16.13 4.33 14.00
N PRO A 51 17.21 4.12 13.26
CA PRO A 51 17.13 3.43 11.97
C PRO A 51 16.75 1.95 12.12
N ALA A 52 17.04 1.33 13.26
CA ALA A 52 16.77 -0.09 13.47
C ALA A 52 15.27 -0.42 13.42
N ILE A 53 14.41 0.45 13.96
CA ILE A 53 12.95 0.20 13.97
C ILE A 53 12.36 0.11 12.55
N TYR A 54 12.94 0.85 11.59
CA TYR A 54 12.53 0.86 10.18
C TYR A 54 12.77 -0.46 9.45
N PHE A 55 13.66 -1.31 9.98
CA PHE A 55 13.89 -2.64 9.45
C PHE A 55 13.08 -3.72 10.19
N LEU A 56 12.54 -3.41 11.36
CA LEU A 56 11.93 -4.40 12.25
C LEU A 56 10.40 -4.37 12.24
N PHE A 57 9.78 -3.18 12.30
CA PHE A 57 8.34 -3.07 12.50
C PHE A 57 7.60 -2.84 11.19
N LEU A 58 6.55 -3.62 10.94
CA LEU A 58 5.69 -3.49 9.77
C LEU A 58 5.08 -2.08 9.61
N THR A 59 4.84 -1.36 10.71
CA THR A 59 4.37 0.03 10.67
C THR A 59 5.36 0.94 9.96
N ASP A 60 6.66 0.81 10.25
CA ASP A 60 7.70 1.63 9.62
C ASP A 60 7.93 1.23 8.14
N TRP A 61 7.77 -0.07 7.83
CA TRP A 61 7.68 -0.52 6.44
C TRP A 61 6.47 0.11 5.71
N GLY A 62 5.34 0.26 6.40
CA GLY A 62 4.16 0.97 5.90
C GLY A 62 4.45 2.44 5.57
N VAL A 63 5.14 3.15 6.47
CA VAL A 63 5.62 4.52 6.23
C VAL A 63 6.48 4.57 4.97
N LEU A 64 7.48 3.70 4.85
CA LEU A 64 8.38 3.63 3.68
C LEU A 64 7.61 3.34 2.38
N LEU A 65 6.69 2.37 2.41
CA LEU A 65 5.86 1.98 1.29
C LEU A 65 4.96 3.15 0.84
N THR A 66 4.33 3.83 1.79
CA THR A 66 3.43 4.95 1.52
C THR A 66 4.20 6.18 0.99
N THR A 67 5.37 6.50 1.54
CA THR A 67 6.25 7.53 0.98
C THR A 67 6.66 7.19 -0.45
N THR A 68 7.08 5.95 -0.68
CA THR A 68 7.51 5.47 -2.00
C THR A 68 6.34 5.53 -2.99
N TYR A 69 5.14 5.13 -2.57
CA TYR A 69 3.92 5.24 -3.37
C TYR A 69 3.70 6.69 -3.85
N PHE A 70 3.68 7.66 -2.93
CA PHE A 70 3.42 9.04 -3.31
C PHE A 70 4.52 9.61 -4.21
N LEU A 71 5.79 9.22 -4.00
CA LEU A 71 6.88 9.59 -4.90
C LEU A 71 6.67 9.02 -6.32
N ILE A 72 6.43 7.72 -6.44
CA ILE A 72 6.18 7.06 -7.73
C ILE A 72 4.94 7.69 -8.41
N SER A 73 3.90 7.98 -7.65
CA SER A 73 2.69 8.63 -8.16
C SER A 73 2.91 10.08 -8.60
N LEU A 74 3.85 10.82 -7.99
CA LEU A 74 4.23 12.16 -8.43
C LEU A 74 5.07 12.08 -9.71
N LEU A 75 6.03 11.15 -9.77
CA LEU A 75 6.85 10.90 -10.96
C LEU A 75 6.00 10.44 -12.15
N SER A 76 4.88 9.75 -11.89
CA SER A 76 3.97 9.29 -12.93
C SER A 76 3.40 10.46 -13.75
N TYR A 77 3.22 11.66 -13.18
CA TYR A 77 2.77 12.82 -13.96
C TYR A 77 3.71 13.21 -15.10
N LYS A 78 5.01 12.89 -14.97
CA LYS A 78 6.02 13.18 -15.99
C LYS A 78 6.37 11.96 -16.85
N TYR A 79 6.39 10.76 -16.25
CA TYR A 79 6.86 9.55 -16.90
C TYR A 79 5.75 8.51 -17.04
N PHE A 80 5.20 8.38 -18.24
CA PHE A 80 4.09 7.45 -18.54
C PHE A 80 4.42 5.98 -18.20
N SER A 81 5.68 5.56 -18.37
CA SER A 81 6.13 4.20 -18.05
C SER A 81 5.98 3.82 -16.56
N ILE A 82 5.87 4.82 -15.67
CA ILE A 82 5.73 4.63 -14.22
C ILE A 82 4.26 4.43 -13.81
N HIS A 83 3.29 4.74 -14.68
CA HIS A 83 1.86 4.65 -14.35
C HIS A 83 1.44 3.26 -13.87
N SER A 84 1.84 2.22 -14.61
CA SER A 84 1.51 0.84 -14.25
C SER A 84 2.09 0.46 -12.89
N TRP A 85 3.30 0.92 -12.59
CA TRP A 85 3.95 0.70 -11.31
C TRP A 85 3.23 1.41 -10.17
N ALA A 86 2.89 2.69 -10.31
CA ALA A 86 2.12 3.40 -9.29
C ALA A 86 0.75 2.75 -9.04
N HIS A 87 0.10 2.21 -10.08
CA HIS A 87 -1.17 1.50 -9.92
C HIS A 87 -0.95 0.23 -9.10
N LEU A 88 0.02 -0.61 -9.50
CA LEU A 88 0.36 -1.81 -8.75
C LEU A 88 0.72 -1.50 -7.29
N TYR A 89 1.48 -0.42 -7.07
CA TYR A 89 1.90 0.01 -5.74
C TYR A 89 0.71 0.48 -4.90
N LEU A 90 -0.27 1.20 -5.47
CA LEU A 90 -1.51 1.56 -4.75
C LEU A 90 -2.24 0.31 -4.26
N GLU A 91 -2.37 -0.69 -5.13
CA GLU A 91 -3.04 -1.97 -4.81
C GLU A 91 -2.29 -2.80 -3.77
N LEU A 92 -0.98 -2.62 -3.66
CA LEU A 92 -0.13 -3.25 -2.64
C LEU A 92 -0.22 -2.50 -1.30
N VAL A 93 -0.01 -1.19 -1.31
CA VAL A 93 0.15 -0.37 -0.11
C VAL A 93 -1.18 -0.21 0.64
N PHE A 94 -2.30 0.02 -0.07
CA PHE A 94 -3.59 0.22 0.58
C PHE A 94 -4.00 -0.93 1.53
N PRO A 95 -4.03 -2.21 1.11
CA PRO A 95 -4.43 -3.30 2.00
C PRO A 95 -3.42 -3.52 3.13
N ILE A 96 -2.12 -3.28 2.90
CA ILE A 96 -1.09 -3.36 3.94
C ILE A 96 -1.34 -2.30 5.01
N GLU A 97 -1.52 -1.03 4.62
CA GLU A 97 -1.83 0.06 5.55
C GLU A 97 -3.13 -0.18 6.33
N SER A 98 -4.15 -0.71 5.65
CA SER A 98 -5.41 -1.09 6.30
C SER A 98 -5.19 -2.19 7.35
N THR A 99 -4.34 -3.17 7.05
CA THR A 99 -3.97 -4.25 7.97
C THR A 99 -3.20 -3.71 9.17
N ILE A 100 -2.17 -2.90 8.93
CA ILE A 100 -1.39 -2.25 9.99
C ILE A 100 -2.32 -1.45 10.91
N PHE A 101 -3.19 -0.61 10.35
CA PHE A 101 -4.12 0.21 11.12
C PHE A 101 -5.07 -0.62 11.98
N ILE A 102 -5.78 -1.56 11.37
CA ILE A 102 -6.80 -2.35 12.06
C ILE A 102 -6.16 -3.24 13.12
N VAL A 103 -5.09 -3.96 12.79
CA VAL A 103 -4.38 -4.85 13.74
C VAL A 103 -3.73 -4.03 14.85
N TYR A 104 -3.19 -2.85 14.54
CA TYR A 104 -2.65 -1.98 15.57
C TYR A 104 -3.72 -1.60 16.60
N TRP A 105 -4.83 -1.01 16.16
CA TRP A 105 -5.84 -0.48 17.07
C TRP A 105 -6.68 -1.54 17.78
N THR A 106 -6.90 -2.68 17.15
CA THR A 106 -7.74 -3.76 17.73
C THR A 106 -6.94 -4.76 18.55
N TYR A 107 -5.64 -4.90 18.31
CA TYR A 107 -4.81 -5.94 18.92
C TYR A 107 -3.55 -5.40 19.61
N VAL A 108 -2.70 -4.64 18.91
CA VAL A 108 -1.42 -4.20 19.48
C VAL A 108 -1.61 -3.13 20.56
N TYR A 109 -2.45 -2.13 20.28
CA TYR A 109 -2.68 -0.98 21.15
C TYR A 109 -3.27 -1.38 22.51
N PRO A 110 -4.32 -2.22 22.60
CA PRO A 110 -4.88 -2.63 23.90
C PRO A 110 -3.94 -3.48 24.76
N LEU A 111 -2.98 -4.18 24.13
CA LEU A 111 -2.04 -5.07 24.81
C LEU A 111 -0.72 -4.41 25.20
N ARG A 112 -0.44 -3.19 24.72
CA ARG A 112 0.75 -2.45 25.13
C ARG A 112 0.47 -1.67 26.40
N GLU A 113 1.42 -1.70 27.34
CA GLU A 113 1.47 -0.73 28.42
C GLU A 113 1.89 0.63 27.83
N ILE A 114 0.90 1.44 27.44
CA ILE A 114 1.16 2.65 26.66
C ILE A 114 1.73 3.75 27.56
N LYS A 115 3.02 4.04 27.37
CA LYS A 115 3.67 5.25 27.90
C LYS A 115 3.66 6.43 26.92
N VAL A 116 3.19 6.21 25.69
CA VAL A 116 3.28 7.17 24.58
C VAL A 116 1.96 7.93 24.43
N PRO A 117 1.96 9.27 24.26
CA PRO A 117 0.74 10.04 24.09
C PRO A 117 -0.16 9.52 22.97
N LEU A 118 -1.49 9.53 23.17
CA LEU A 118 -2.47 9.08 22.17
C LEU A 118 -2.32 9.83 20.85
N ILE A 119 -2.05 11.14 20.89
CA ILE A 119 -1.88 11.95 19.69
C ILE A 119 -0.73 11.46 18.81
N TYR A 120 0.39 11.06 19.41
CA TYR A 120 1.51 10.50 18.68
C TYR A 120 1.13 9.18 18.01
N ASN A 121 0.40 8.31 18.72
CA ASN A 121 -0.08 7.05 18.17
C ASN A 121 -1.04 7.27 16.99
N LEU A 122 -1.96 8.23 17.10
CA LEU A 122 -2.85 8.61 16.00
C LEU A 122 -2.05 9.10 14.80
N THR A 123 -1.04 9.95 15.02
CA THR A 123 -0.19 10.45 13.94
C THR A 123 0.57 9.33 13.22
N VAL A 124 1.22 8.44 13.96
CA VAL A 124 2.06 7.38 13.36
C VAL A 124 1.21 6.29 12.70
N HIS A 125 0.11 5.89 13.34
CA HIS A 125 -0.65 4.72 12.89
C HIS A 125 -1.86 5.07 12.01
N ALA A 126 -2.40 6.29 12.06
CA ALA A 126 -3.57 6.68 11.27
C ALA A 126 -3.23 7.53 10.03
N ALA A 127 -2.09 8.24 9.99
CA ALA A 127 -1.80 9.14 8.88
C ALA A 127 -1.70 8.42 7.53
N CYS A 128 -0.87 7.38 7.44
CA CYS A 128 -0.71 6.58 6.21
C CYS A 128 -2.03 5.98 5.70
N PRO A 129 -2.83 5.23 6.49
CA PRO A 129 -4.08 4.67 5.99
C PRO A 129 -5.12 5.74 5.63
N ILE A 130 -5.17 6.88 6.34
CA ILE A 130 -6.05 8.01 5.99
C ILE A 130 -5.65 8.60 4.64
N PHE A 131 -4.36 8.82 4.39
CA PHE A 131 -3.91 9.33 3.10
C PHE A 131 -4.17 8.34 1.96
N MET A 132 -3.99 7.04 2.20
CA MET A 132 -4.33 6.01 1.22
C MET A 132 -5.84 5.95 0.94
N LEU A 133 -6.69 6.17 1.96
CA LEU A 133 -8.14 6.25 1.78
C LEU A 133 -8.55 7.47 0.94
N ILE A 134 -7.96 8.65 1.21
CA ILE A 134 -8.19 9.86 0.42
C ILE A 134 -7.71 9.67 -1.02
N GLU A 135 -6.52 9.07 -1.21
CA GLU A 135 -5.98 8.74 -2.53
C GLU A 135 -6.96 7.86 -3.31
N VAL A 136 -7.41 6.75 -2.72
CA VAL A 136 -8.38 5.85 -3.37
C VAL A 136 -9.70 6.56 -3.64
N TYR A 137 -10.18 7.42 -2.74
CA TYR A 137 -11.40 8.18 -2.95
C TYR A 137 -11.31 9.11 -4.17
N LEU A 138 -10.23 9.89 -4.27
CA LEU A 138 -9.99 10.85 -5.36
C LEU A 138 -9.65 10.17 -6.69
N ASN A 139 -9.01 9.00 -6.64
CA ASN A 139 -8.57 8.25 -7.81
C ASN A 139 -9.68 7.37 -8.42
N LYS A 140 -9.59 7.13 -9.73
CA LYS A 140 -10.46 6.19 -10.47
C LYS A 140 -9.79 4.84 -10.72
N VAL A 141 -8.67 4.56 -10.04
CA VAL A 141 -7.98 3.26 -10.13
C VAL A 141 -8.92 2.12 -9.69
N TYR A 142 -8.91 1.05 -10.47
CA TYR A 142 -9.63 -0.19 -10.21
C TYR A 142 -8.67 -1.24 -9.68
N PHE A 143 -9.11 -2.01 -8.69
CA PHE A 143 -8.29 -3.06 -8.11
C PHE A 143 -8.37 -4.34 -8.96
N ILE A 144 -7.23 -4.87 -9.39
CA ILE A 144 -7.18 -6.09 -10.20
C ILE A 144 -6.95 -7.29 -9.29
N ARG A 145 -7.95 -8.18 -9.20
CA ARG A 145 -7.90 -9.35 -8.28
C ARG A 145 -6.56 -10.08 -8.30
N LYS A 146 -5.97 -10.33 -9.48
CA LYS A 146 -4.70 -11.08 -9.59
C LYS A 146 -3.49 -10.41 -8.88
N HIS A 147 -3.51 -9.10 -8.63
CA HIS A 147 -2.43 -8.40 -7.95
C HIS A 147 -2.47 -8.54 -6.42
N TRP A 148 -3.56 -9.08 -5.86
CA TRP A 148 -3.66 -9.40 -4.43
C TRP A 148 -2.47 -10.26 -3.92
N ILE A 149 -1.90 -11.08 -4.80
CA ILE A 149 -0.77 -11.97 -4.49
C ILE A 149 0.45 -11.18 -4.02
N PHE A 150 0.66 -9.95 -4.52
CA PHE A 150 1.79 -9.14 -4.12
C PHE A 150 1.71 -8.72 -2.65
N ALA A 151 0.51 -8.38 -2.17
CA ALA A 151 0.29 -8.04 -0.76
C ALA A 151 0.54 -9.25 0.15
N ILE A 152 0.10 -10.44 -0.28
CA ILE A 152 0.34 -11.67 0.47
C ILE A 152 1.81 -12.03 0.50
N VAL A 153 2.48 -12.01 -0.65
CA VAL A 153 3.90 -12.31 -0.73
C VAL A 153 4.68 -11.32 0.14
N PHE A 154 4.33 -10.04 0.11
CA PHE A 154 4.98 -9.03 0.94
C PHE A 154 4.80 -9.31 2.44
N VAL A 155 3.56 -9.48 2.92
CA VAL A 155 3.30 -9.72 4.35
C VAL A 155 3.90 -11.06 4.80
N SER A 156 3.83 -12.10 3.97
CA SER A 156 4.43 -13.40 4.27
C SER A 156 5.96 -13.31 4.34
N ALA A 157 6.58 -12.59 3.39
CA ALA A 157 8.02 -12.37 3.38
C ALA A 157 8.47 -11.58 4.62
N TYR A 158 7.75 -10.51 4.98
CA TYR A 158 8.01 -9.79 6.22
C TYR A 158 7.93 -10.71 7.45
N SER A 159 6.84 -11.47 7.57
CA SER A 159 6.62 -12.35 8.72
C SER A 159 7.66 -13.46 8.83
N LEU A 160 8.05 -14.08 7.71
CA LEU A 160 8.99 -15.20 7.68
C LEU A 160 10.46 -14.78 7.72
N LEU A 161 10.82 -13.64 7.11
CA LEU A 161 12.22 -13.22 6.95
C LEU A 161 12.67 -12.21 7.99
N ILE A 162 11.74 -11.47 8.61
CA ILE A 162 12.07 -10.40 9.56
C ILE A 162 11.48 -10.72 10.93
N ASN A 163 10.15 -10.83 11.02
CA ASN A 163 9.48 -10.95 12.32
C ASN A 163 9.83 -12.27 13.03
N MET A 164 9.67 -13.40 12.35
CA MET A 164 9.93 -14.72 12.92
C MET A 164 11.39 -14.90 13.35
N PRO A 165 12.40 -14.63 12.49
CA PRO A 165 13.79 -14.77 12.91
C PRO A 165 14.11 -13.87 14.10
N TRP A 166 13.72 -12.60 14.07
CA TRP A 166 13.99 -11.68 15.17
C TRP A 166 13.38 -12.15 16.49
N THR A 167 12.10 -12.53 16.46
CA THR A 167 11.34 -12.96 17.63
C THR A 167 11.92 -14.24 18.25
N LEU A 168 12.40 -15.17 17.41
CA LEU A 168 12.97 -16.43 17.89
C LEU A 168 14.38 -16.26 18.46
N THR A 169 15.15 -15.24 18.04
CA THR A 169 16.54 -15.05 18.46
C THR A 169 16.74 -14.08 19.64
N HIS A 170 15.82 -13.14 19.88
CA HIS A 170 16.05 -12.04 20.85
C HIS A 170 15.31 -12.19 22.19
N GLU A 171 14.70 -13.35 22.47
CA GLU A 171 13.90 -13.69 23.67
C GLU A 171 12.70 -12.76 23.96
N ARG A 172 12.59 -11.63 23.25
CA ARG A 172 11.54 -10.63 23.33
C ARG A 172 10.84 -10.53 21.97
N PRO A 173 9.53 -10.80 21.90
CA PRO A 173 8.80 -10.70 20.65
C PRO A 173 8.67 -9.24 20.20
N LEU A 174 8.69 -8.99 18.88
CA LEU A 174 8.46 -7.65 18.32
C LEU A 174 7.07 -7.12 18.66
N TYR A 175 6.10 -8.02 18.62
CA TYR A 175 4.69 -7.73 18.90
C TYR A 175 4.22 -8.52 20.12
N PRO A 176 3.34 -7.98 20.96
CA PRO A 176 2.78 -8.71 22.08
C PRO A 176 2.23 -10.08 21.64
N LEU A 177 2.44 -11.13 22.42
CA LEU A 177 1.96 -12.50 22.21
C LEU A 177 2.37 -13.23 20.91
N ILE A 178 2.99 -12.56 19.93
CA ILE A 178 3.55 -13.20 18.72
C ILE A 178 4.90 -13.81 19.07
N THR A 179 4.92 -15.09 19.47
CA THR A 179 6.14 -15.82 19.88
C THR A 179 6.51 -16.96 18.94
N TYR A 180 5.64 -17.30 17.98
CA TYR A 180 5.71 -18.49 17.12
C TYR A 180 5.72 -19.84 17.86
N LYS A 181 5.64 -19.81 19.19
CA LYS A 181 5.58 -21.00 20.07
C LYS A 181 4.19 -21.20 20.66
N ASN A 182 3.23 -20.33 20.36
CA ASN A 182 1.88 -20.35 20.93
C ASN A 182 0.80 -20.25 19.85
N ILE A 183 -0.44 -20.64 20.20
CA ILE A 183 -1.59 -20.58 19.30
C ILE A 183 -1.96 -19.14 18.91
N TRP A 184 -1.72 -18.17 19.80
CA TRP A 184 -2.03 -16.76 19.58
C TRP A 184 -1.33 -16.18 18.36
N THR A 185 -0.08 -16.58 18.11
CA THR A 185 0.67 -16.18 16.93
C THR A 185 -0.08 -16.52 15.64
N TYR A 186 -0.56 -17.76 15.53
CA TYR A 186 -1.26 -18.24 14.34
C TYR A 186 -2.64 -17.61 14.19
N LEU A 187 -3.36 -17.38 15.30
CA LEU A 187 -4.64 -16.66 15.27
C LEU A 187 -4.48 -15.22 14.77
N VAL A 188 -3.42 -14.53 15.19
CA VAL A 188 -3.11 -13.16 14.73
C VAL A 188 -2.71 -13.16 13.27
N MET A 189 -1.90 -14.12 12.80
CA MET A 189 -1.56 -14.22 11.37
C MET A 189 -2.80 -14.50 10.49
N VAL A 190 -3.73 -15.34 10.96
CA VAL A 190 -5.01 -15.56 10.27
C VAL A 190 -5.84 -14.27 10.26
N TYR A 191 -5.89 -13.56 11.38
CA TYR A 191 -6.59 -12.28 11.47
C TYR A 191 -6.00 -11.23 10.51
N GLU A 192 -4.68 -11.07 10.48
CA GLU A 192 -3.96 -10.22 9.53
C GLU A 192 -4.33 -10.56 8.08
N PHE A 193 -4.35 -11.85 7.73
CA PHE A 193 -4.72 -12.29 6.38
C PHE A 193 -6.18 -11.94 6.04
N ILE A 194 -7.11 -12.13 6.97
CA ILE A 194 -8.52 -11.77 6.79
C ILE A 194 -8.66 -10.26 6.56
N VAL A 195 -7.98 -9.44 7.35
CA VAL A 195 -8.01 -7.98 7.21
C VAL A 195 -7.40 -7.56 5.86
N LEU A 196 -6.24 -8.11 5.50
CA LEU A 196 -5.57 -7.84 4.22
C LEU A 196 -6.47 -8.17 3.03
N TRP A 197 -7.04 -9.38 3.02
CA TRP A 197 -7.91 -9.87 1.96
C TRP A 197 -9.21 -9.07 1.86
N SER A 198 -9.88 -8.84 2.99
CA SER A 198 -11.14 -8.08 3.02
C SER A 198 -10.94 -6.62 2.60
N SER A 199 -9.84 -5.97 3.00
CA SER A 199 -9.51 -4.61 2.58
C SER A 199 -9.33 -4.49 1.07
N PHE A 200 -8.61 -5.46 0.46
CA PHE A 200 -8.42 -5.51 -0.99
C PHE A 200 -9.73 -5.77 -1.73
N GLU A 201 -10.49 -6.79 -1.31
CA GLU A 201 -11.74 -7.18 -1.98
C GLU A 201 -12.85 -6.13 -1.83
N LEU A 202 -12.92 -5.44 -0.68
CA LEU A 202 -13.84 -4.33 -0.46
C LEU A 202 -13.57 -3.20 -1.46
N LEU A 203 -12.32 -2.77 -1.62
CA LEU A 203 -11.99 -1.75 -2.61
C LEU A 203 -12.23 -2.20 -4.05
N ARG A 204 -11.90 -3.45 -4.37
CA ARG A 204 -12.23 -4.03 -5.68
C ARG A 204 -13.73 -3.98 -5.96
N TRP A 205 -14.56 -4.27 -4.96
CA TRP A 205 -16.00 -4.22 -5.08
C TRP A 205 -16.53 -2.79 -5.23
N LEU A 206 -16.00 -1.83 -4.47
CA LEU A 206 -16.37 -0.40 -4.55
C LEU A 206 -15.90 0.28 -5.85
N LYS A 207 -14.76 -0.16 -6.39
CA LYS A 207 -14.12 0.38 -7.59
C LYS A 207 -14.22 -0.61 -8.76
N GLN A 208 -15.41 -1.11 -9.04
CA GLN A 208 -15.62 -1.92 -10.25
C GLN A 208 -15.64 -1.04 -11.50
N LYS A 209 -15.09 -1.55 -12.60
CA LYS A 209 -15.18 -0.89 -13.92
C LYS A 209 -16.67 -0.77 -14.30
N PRO A 210 -17.19 0.43 -14.62
CA PRO A 210 -18.51 0.56 -15.21
C PRO A 210 -18.59 -0.32 -16.45
N LYS A 211 -19.69 -1.06 -16.63
CA LYS A 211 -19.91 -1.94 -17.80
C LYS A 211 -20.10 -1.17 -19.12
N GLU A 212 -19.79 0.13 -19.14
CA GLU A 212 -19.97 0.98 -20.32
C GLU A 212 -19.07 0.52 -21.48
N LYS A 213 -19.72 0.29 -22.63
CA LYS A 213 -19.09 -0.04 -23.91
C LYS A 213 -18.05 1.04 -24.22
N GLN A 214 -16.89 0.66 -24.76
CA GLN A 214 -15.75 1.55 -25.01
C GLN A 214 -15.79 2.21 -26.42
N PRO A 215 -16.34 3.42 -26.62
CA PRO A 215 -16.05 4.20 -27.82
C PRO A 215 -14.88 5.19 -27.62
N ILE A 216 -14.53 5.54 -26.37
CA ILE A 216 -13.61 6.68 -26.09
C ILE A 216 -12.12 6.36 -26.35
N TYR A 217 -11.70 5.08 -26.28
CA TYR A 217 -10.29 4.75 -26.55
C TYR A 217 -9.93 4.78 -28.04
N GLN A 218 -10.92 4.65 -28.94
CA GLN A 218 -10.67 4.83 -30.37
C GLN A 218 -10.28 6.28 -30.67
N SER A 219 -10.86 7.27 -29.98
CA SER A 219 -10.58 8.69 -30.25
C SER A 219 -9.27 9.20 -29.66
N MET A 220 -8.81 8.71 -28.50
CA MET A 220 -7.50 9.12 -27.95
C MET A 220 -6.31 8.53 -28.73
N SER A 221 -6.43 7.30 -29.25
CA SER A 221 -5.39 6.73 -30.13
C SER A 221 -5.25 7.51 -31.45
N LEU A 222 -6.34 8.10 -31.94
CA LEU A 222 -6.36 8.98 -33.10
C LEU A 222 -5.67 10.32 -32.80
N LEU A 223 -5.96 10.92 -31.64
CA LEU A 223 -5.36 12.20 -31.24
C LEU A 223 -3.85 12.09 -30.96
N GLN A 224 -3.41 11.01 -30.28
CA GLN A 224 -1.98 10.78 -30.07
C GLN A 224 -1.24 10.51 -31.39
N ARG A 225 -1.84 9.75 -32.32
CA ARG A 225 -1.27 9.59 -33.67
C ARG A 225 -1.18 10.91 -34.45
N THR A 226 -2.11 11.84 -34.27
CA THR A 226 -2.05 13.15 -34.95
C THR A 226 -1.05 14.13 -34.33
N MET A 227 -0.60 13.91 -33.09
CA MET A 227 0.40 14.78 -32.45
C MET A 227 1.84 14.26 -32.62
N GLU A 228 2.01 13.06 -33.18
CA GLU A 228 3.31 12.47 -33.53
C GLU A 228 3.69 12.68 -35.01
N ILE A 229 2.85 13.36 -35.80
CA ILE A 229 3.12 13.81 -37.19
C ILE A 229 3.45 15.30 -37.17
#